data_AF-A0AAE1BFN5-F1
#
_entry.id   AF-A0AAE1BFN5-F1
#
_cell.length_a   1.000
_cell.length_b   1.000
_cell.length_c   1.000
_cell.angle_alpha   90.00
_cell.angle_beta   90.00
_cell.angle_gamma   90.00
#
_symmetry.space_group_name_H-M   'P 1'
#
loop_
_entity.id
_entity.type
_entity.pdbx_description
1 polymer ?
#
loop_
_entity_poly.entity_id
_entity_poly.type
_entity_poly.pdbx_seq_one_letter_code
_entity_poly.pdbx_strand_id
1 'polypeptide(L)'
;MPKKKTGQRKKAEKQKARQKELRKGRLNRPLADQPCNTTMECDKCQRRQKNRAFCYFCQSIQRLPQCAHCGKVKCMLKTGDCVVKHAGTYTTGMGMVGAICDFCEAWVCHARKCLQTHACTCPLLDAVCIECERDVWSHGGRIFRCHYCQNFLCEDDQFEHQASCQVLEQESFKCLSCNRHGQYSCLRCKTCYCEEHVRRKGIKYDSKQKLPCPKCGFETEETKELSMSTRTHKFGRQQGTAGLDDYDEGGATGYGFSYDFDDDIDDDYDDDDDESDDDDEEEDDEEDEEEEAEAAKNKQ
;
A
#
# COMPACT_ATOMS: atom_id res chain seq x y z
N MET A 1 18.51 -17.85 -38.80
CA MET A 1 17.31 -18.34 -38.10
C MET A 1 17.47 -18.12 -36.60
N PRO A 2 16.49 -17.53 -35.89
CA PRO A 2 16.53 -17.47 -34.43
C PRO A 2 16.65 -18.89 -33.88
N LYS A 3 17.64 -19.13 -33.00
CA LYS A 3 17.86 -20.46 -32.40
C LYS A 3 16.56 -20.93 -31.73
N LYS A 4 16.15 -22.19 -31.98
CA LYS A 4 14.98 -22.80 -31.33
C LYS A 4 15.15 -22.67 -29.81
N LYS A 5 14.18 -22.05 -29.15
CA LYS A 5 14.19 -21.91 -27.68
C LYS A 5 14.18 -23.30 -27.03
N THR A 6 15.03 -23.48 -26.02
CA THR A 6 15.07 -24.68 -25.19
C THR A 6 13.73 -24.90 -24.47
N GLY A 7 13.43 -26.15 -24.09
CA GLY A 7 12.20 -26.48 -23.35
C GLY A 7 12.08 -25.69 -22.04
N GLN A 8 13.19 -25.52 -21.33
CA GLN A 8 13.28 -24.70 -20.12
C GLN A 8 12.93 -23.23 -20.40
N ARG A 9 13.50 -22.63 -21.45
CA ARG A 9 13.20 -21.24 -21.83
C ARG A 9 11.73 -21.04 -22.21
N LYS A 10 11.12 -22.02 -22.91
CA LYS A 10 9.68 -22.00 -23.21
C LYS A 10 8.82 -22.08 -21.94
N LYS A 11 9.21 -22.90 -20.95
CA LYS A 11 8.52 -23.03 -19.67
C LYS A 11 8.61 -21.73 -18.86
N ALA A 12 9.80 -21.13 -18.77
CA ALA A 12 10.03 -19.86 -18.08
C ALA A 12 9.21 -18.72 -18.70
N GLU A 13 9.19 -18.61 -20.04
CA GLU A 13 8.37 -17.60 -20.73
C GLU A 13 6.88 -17.78 -20.49
N LYS A 14 6.39 -19.03 -20.50
CA LYS A 14 4.99 -19.34 -20.18
C LYS A 14 4.65 -19.01 -18.73
N GLN A 15 5.56 -19.28 -17.79
CA GLN A 15 5.38 -18.93 -16.38
C GLN A 15 5.37 -17.41 -16.16
N LYS A 16 6.27 -16.67 -16.82
CA LYS A 16 6.30 -15.20 -16.77
C LYS A 16 5.03 -14.58 -17.35
N ALA A 17 4.52 -15.12 -18.46
CA ALA A 17 3.23 -14.70 -19.02
C ALA A 17 2.07 -14.95 -18.04
N ARG A 18 2.02 -16.14 -17.42
CA ARG A 18 1.01 -16.46 -16.40
C ARG A 18 1.10 -15.54 -15.18
N GLN A 19 2.28 -15.26 -14.67
CA GLN A 19 2.46 -14.31 -13.56
C GLN A 19 1.99 -12.90 -13.93
N LYS A 20 2.23 -12.45 -15.17
CA LYS A 20 1.74 -11.16 -15.66
C LYS A 20 0.21 -11.11 -15.70
N GLU A 21 -0.44 -12.19 -16.11
CA GLU A 21 -1.90 -12.30 -16.07
C GLU A 21 -2.45 -12.30 -14.64
N LEU A 22 -1.82 -13.04 -13.72
CA LEU A 22 -2.20 -13.05 -12.31
C LEU A 22 -2.05 -11.66 -11.67
N ARG A 23 -0.97 -10.93 -12.00
CA ARG A 23 -0.77 -9.54 -11.54
C ARG A 23 -1.86 -8.60 -12.07
N LYS A 24 -2.28 -8.74 -13.33
CA LYS A 24 -3.41 -7.97 -13.88
C LYS A 24 -4.72 -8.31 -13.18
N GLY A 25 -4.97 -9.59 -12.90
CA GLY A 25 -6.17 -10.05 -12.21
C GLY A 25 -6.26 -9.60 -10.74
N ARG A 26 -5.12 -9.37 -10.06
CA ARG A 26 -5.09 -8.87 -8.66
C ARG A 26 -5.78 -7.51 -8.51
N LEU A 27 -5.63 -6.62 -9.48
CA LEU A 27 -6.18 -5.25 -9.40
C LEU A 27 -7.71 -5.22 -9.41
N ASN A 28 -8.36 -6.26 -9.96
CA ASN A 28 -9.80 -6.32 -10.16
C ASN A 28 -10.59 -6.76 -8.92
N ARG A 29 -9.93 -7.35 -7.91
CA ARG A 29 -10.60 -7.76 -6.68
C ARG A 29 -10.30 -6.76 -5.57
N PRO A 30 -11.31 -6.10 -4.98
CA PRO A 30 -11.10 -5.10 -3.95
C PRO A 30 -10.40 -5.75 -2.75
N LEU A 31 -9.45 -5.00 -2.16
CA LEU A 31 -8.64 -5.50 -1.05
C LEU A 31 -9.51 -5.80 0.19
N ALA A 32 -10.62 -5.09 0.38
CA ALA A 32 -11.56 -5.30 1.48
C ALA A 32 -12.19 -6.70 1.50
N ASP A 33 -12.42 -7.30 0.33
CA ASP A 33 -13.05 -8.63 0.20
C ASP A 33 -12.05 -9.79 0.33
N GLN A 34 -10.77 -9.47 0.54
CA GLN A 34 -9.73 -10.48 0.63
C GLN A 34 -9.66 -11.03 2.05
N PRO A 35 -9.61 -12.36 2.24
CA PRO A 35 -9.55 -12.95 3.58
C PRO A 35 -8.31 -12.53 4.38
N CYS A 36 -7.21 -12.19 3.70
CA CYS A 36 -6.00 -11.66 4.34
C CYS A 36 -6.16 -10.23 4.89
N ASN A 37 -7.20 -9.49 4.49
CA ASN A 37 -7.46 -8.12 4.95
C ASN A 37 -8.79 -7.98 5.71
N THR A 38 -9.39 -9.11 6.12
CA THR A 38 -10.56 -9.12 6.99
C THR A 38 -10.18 -8.58 8.37
N THR A 39 -11.10 -7.85 9.00
CA THR A 39 -10.90 -7.33 10.36
C THR A 39 -11.04 -8.47 11.37
N MET A 40 -10.17 -8.48 12.37
CA MET A 40 -10.17 -9.41 13.50
C MET A 40 -9.94 -8.65 14.81
N GLU A 41 -10.22 -9.29 15.94
CA GLU A 41 -9.91 -8.78 17.27
C GLU A 41 -8.92 -9.74 17.94
N CYS A 42 -7.90 -9.18 18.59
CA CYS A 42 -6.91 -9.98 19.32
C CYS A 42 -7.51 -10.51 20.62
N ASP A 43 -7.41 -11.82 20.86
CA ASP A 43 -7.96 -12.44 22.08
C ASP A 43 -7.26 -11.99 23.37
N LYS A 44 -5.99 -11.56 23.28
CA LYS A 44 -5.16 -11.18 24.43
C LYS A 44 -5.31 -9.70 24.80
N CYS A 45 -5.25 -8.81 23.82
CA CYS A 45 -5.25 -7.36 24.06
C CYS A 45 -6.53 -6.65 23.59
N GLN A 46 -7.50 -7.38 23.00
CA GLN A 46 -8.81 -6.88 22.55
C GLN A 46 -8.75 -5.73 21.52
N ARG A 47 -7.56 -5.48 20.95
CA ARG A 47 -7.39 -4.48 19.90
C ARG A 47 -7.83 -5.05 18.57
N ARG A 48 -8.53 -4.22 17.78
CA ARG A 48 -8.94 -4.55 16.41
C ARG A 48 -7.74 -4.40 15.48
N GLN A 49 -7.54 -5.38 14.62
CA GLN A 49 -6.46 -5.42 13.63
C GLN A 49 -6.92 -6.18 12.37
N LYS A 50 -6.07 -6.27 11.35
CA LYS A 50 -6.35 -7.12 10.19
C LYS A 50 -5.93 -8.57 10.46
N ASN A 51 -6.49 -9.50 9.68
CA ASN A 51 -6.19 -10.93 9.77
C ASN A 51 -4.68 -11.19 9.64
N ARG A 52 -4.00 -11.43 10.75
CA ARG A 52 -2.55 -11.65 10.82
C ARG A 52 -2.24 -12.86 11.68
N ALA A 53 -1.07 -13.44 11.46
CA ALA A 53 -0.59 -14.59 12.21
C ALA A 53 -0.34 -14.22 13.68
N PHE A 54 0.28 -13.06 13.86
CA PHE A 54 0.61 -12.47 15.14
C PHE A 54 -0.17 -11.17 15.33
N CYS A 55 -0.48 -10.86 16.58
CA CYS A 55 -1.02 -9.55 16.89
C CYS A 55 0.05 -8.48 16.76
N TYR A 56 -0.21 -7.46 15.96
CA TYR A 56 0.73 -6.35 15.79
C TYR A 56 1.07 -5.64 17.10
N PHE A 57 0.09 -5.52 18.02
CA PHE A 57 0.27 -4.75 19.26
C PHE A 57 0.95 -5.51 20.40
N CYS A 58 0.76 -6.82 20.48
CA CYS A 58 1.25 -7.62 21.62
C CYS A 58 1.91 -8.93 21.22
N GLN A 59 2.12 -9.14 19.92
CA GLN A 59 2.79 -10.29 19.30
C GLN A 59 2.16 -11.65 19.62
N SER A 60 0.98 -11.67 20.24
CA SER A 60 0.29 -12.91 20.58
C SER A 60 -0.21 -13.62 19.33
N ILE A 61 -0.05 -14.94 19.30
CA ILE A 61 -0.64 -15.80 18.27
C ILE A 61 -2.16 -15.78 18.40
N GLN A 62 -2.86 -15.64 17.26
CA GLN A 62 -4.32 -15.69 17.26
C GLN A 62 -4.85 -17.10 17.55
N ARG A 63 -5.77 -17.25 18.51
CA ARG A 63 -6.35 -18.57 18.86
C ARG A 63 -7.27 -19.12 17.77
N LEU A 64 -8.01 -18.24 17.10
CA LEU A 64 -8.90 -18.57 15.97
C LEU A 64 -8.30 -18.10 14.64
N PRO A 65 -7.37 -18.87 14.03
CA PRO A 65 -6.75 -18.48 12.77
C PRO A 65 -7.74 -18.60 11.61
N GLN A 66 -7.72 -17.60 10.74
CA GLN A 66 -8.49 -17.58 9.49
C GLN A 66 -7.55 -17.65 8.29
N CYS A 67 -7.80 -18.59 7.36
CA CYS A 67 -6.97 -18.72 6.18
C CYS A 67 -7.05 -17.47 5.28
N ALA A 68 -5.90 -16.88 4.99
CA ALA A 68 -5.72 -15.69 4.15
C ALA A 68 -6.14 -15.88 2.68
N HIS A 69 -6.21 -17.12 2.19
CA HIS A 69 -6.63 -17.42 0.82
C HIS A 69 -8.12 -17.77 0.71
N CYS A 70 -8.63 -18.66 1.57
CA CYS A 70 -10.00 -19.18 1.45
C CYS A 70 -10.96 -18.70 2.54
N GLY A 71 -10.50 -17.96 3.55
CA GLY A 71 -11.32 -17.43 4.64
C GLY A 71 -11.87 -18.49 5.60
N LYS A 72 -11.49 -19.76 5.46
CA LYS A 72 -11.95 -20.81 6.37
C LYS A 72 -11.23 -20.71 7.71
N VAL A 73 -11.98 -20.93 8.79
CA VAL A 73 -11.53 -21.03 10.20
C VAL A 73 -11.56 -22.50 10.70
N LYS A 74 -11.97 -23.43 9.84
CA LYS A 74 -11.91 -24.87 10.10
C LYS A 74 -11.57 -25.66 8.85
N CYS A 75 -10.78 -26.72 9.02
CA CYS A 75 -10.49 -27.68 7.97
C CYS A 75 -11.55 -28.80 7.96
N MET A 76 -12.19 -29.02 6.82
CA MET A 76 -13.23 -30.04 6.64
C MET A 76 -12.65 -31.23 5.86
N LEU A 77 -12.68 -32.42 6.46
CA LEU A 77 -12.21 -33.66 5.85
C LEU A 77 -12.87 -33.94 4.48
N LYS A 78 -14.16 -33.59 4.32
CA LYS A 78 -14.93 -33.84 3.09
C LYS A 78 -14.35 -33.19 1.82
N THR A 79 -13.47 -32.20 1.95
CA THR A 79 -13.00 -31.45 0.78
C THR A 79 -11.80 -32.08 0.06
N GLY A 80 -11.16 -33.13 0.61
CA GLY A 80 -10.10 -33.93 -0.06
C GLY A 80 -8.81 -33.19 -0.47
N ASP A 81 -8.82 -31.86 -0.51
CA ASP A 81 -7.73 -31.00 -0.98
C ASP A 81 -6.73 -30.64 0.13
N CYS A 82 -6.92 -31.17 1.34
CA CYS A 82 -5.99 -30.94 2.45
C CYS A 82 -4.75 -31.82 2.30
N VAL A 83 -3.55 -31.22 2.41
CA VAL A 83 -2.28 -31.98 2.38
C VAL A 83 -2.10 -32.82 3.64
N VAL A 84 -2.68 -32.38 4.77
CA VAL A 84 -2.72 -33.12 6.04
C VAL A 84 -4.04 -33.87 6.16
N LYS A 85 -3.98 -35.17 6.47
CA LYS A 85 -5.18 -35.98 6.69
C LYS A 85 -5.73 -35.72 8.10
N HIS A 86 -6.96 -35.21 8.19
CA HIS A 86 -7.66 -35.00 9.46
C HIS A 86 -8.70 -36.10 9.68
N ALA A 87 -8.33 -37.19 10.37
CA ALA A 87 -9.25 -38.31 10.58
C ALA A 87 -10.40 -37.94 11.52
N GLY A 88 -11.65 -38.09 11.04
CA GLY A 88 -12.86 -38.08 11.88
C GLY A 88 -13.23 -36.76 12.58
N THR A 89 -12.46 -35.69 12.42
CA THR A 89 -12.64 -34.44 13.17
C THR A 89 -12.49 -33.20 12.28
N TYR A 90 -13.20 -32.12 12.64
CA TYR A 90 -12.95 -30.80 12.08
C TYR A 90 -11.75 -30.18 12.79
N THR A 91 -10.66 -29.98 12.06
CA THR A 91 -9.47 -29.38 12.65
C THR A 91 -9.61 -27.86 12.66
N THR A 92 -9.45 -27.27 13.85
CA THR A 92 -9.53 -25.84 14.13
C THR A 92 -8.25 -25.38 14.84
N GLY A 93 -8.10 -24.08 15.06
CA GLY A 93 -6.92 -23.53 15.76
C GLY A 93 -5.64 -23.79 14.96
N MET A 94 -4.51 -23.94 15.64
CA MET A 94 -3.21 -24.15 14.98
C MET A 94 -3.13 -25.44 14.14
N GLY A 95 -3.95 -26.45 14.43
CA GLY A 95 -3.94 -27.70 13.65
C GLY A 95 -4.40 -27.54 12.19
N MET A 96 -5.07 -26.44 11.84
CA MET A 96 -5.52 -26.18 10.47
C MET A 96 -4.51 -25.39 9.62
N VAL A 97 -3.52 -24.80 10.28
CA VAL A 97 -2.56 -23.86 9.71
C VAL A 97 -1.41 -24.64 9.10
N GLY A 98 -1.05 -24.32 7.86
CA GLY A 98 0.04 -24.97 7.14
C GLY A 98 1.24 -24.07 6.83
N ALA A 99 1.05 -22.76 6.73
CA ALA A 99 2.13 -21.81 6.47
C ALA A 99 1.73 -20.38 6.90
N ILE A 100 2.72 -19.52 7.06
CA ILE A 100 2.57 -18.06 7.09
C ILE A 100 2.95 -17.54 5.70
N CYS A 101 2.24 -16.52 5.22
CA CYS A 101 2.60 -15.83 3.99
C CYS A 101 3.55 -14.68 4.27
N ASP A 102 4.73 -14.64 3.65
CA ASP A 102 5.74 -13.58 3.85
C ASP A 102 5.23 -12.18 3.48
N PHE A 103 4.25 -12.09 2.58
CA PHE A 103 3.72 -10.82 2.08
C PHE A 103 2.60 -10.22 2.92
N CYS A 104 1.69 -11.05 3.43
CA CYS A 104 0.53 -10.57 4.20
C CYS A 104 0.59 -10.96 5.67
N GLU A 105 1.62 -11.70 6.08
CA GLU A 105 1.86 -12.16 7.44
C GLU A 105 0.62 -12.82 8.06
N ALA A 106 -0.13 -13.56 7.23
CA ALA A 106 -1.39 -14.19 7.64
C ALA A 106 -1.33 -15.70 7.40
N TRP A 107 -2.09 -16.42 8.21
CA TRP A 107 -2.14 -17.88 8.15
C TRP A 107 -2.70 -18.39 6.82
N VAL A 108 -2.08 -19.43 6.27
CA VAL A 108 -2.57 -20.19 5.12
C VAL A 108 -2.85 -21.62 5.57
N CYS A 109 -4.05 -22.13 5.28
CA CYS A 109 -4.41 -23.49 5.67
C CYS A 109 -3.73 -24.55 4.80
N HIS A 110 -3.75 -25.80 5.28
CA HIS A 110 -3.23 -26.98 4.59
C HIS A 110 -3.85 -27.34 3.23
N ALA A 111 -4.85 -26.60 2.75
CA ALA A 111 -5.41 -26.88 1.43
C ALA A 111 -4.33 -26.67 0.36
N ARG A 112 -4.11 -27.68 -0.49
CA ARG A 112 -3.08 -27.69 -1.54
C ARG A 112 -3.23 -26.47 -2.44
N LYS A 113 -4.46 -26.10 -2.81
CA LYS A 113 -4.74 -24.88 -3.55
C LYS A 113 -4.27 -23.63 -2.81
N CYS A 114 -4.52 -23.52 -1.51
CA CYS A 114 -4.15 -22.33 -0.73
C CYS A 114 -2.63 -22.20 -0.66
N LEU A 115 -1.92 -23.26 -0.29
CA LEU A 115 -0.45 -23.26 -0.18
C LEU A 115 0.24 -22.96 -1.52
N GLN A 116 -0.23 -23.56 -2.62
CA GLN A 116 0.42 -23.39 -3.92
C GLN A 116 0.11 -22.05 -4.61
N THR A 117 -0.99 -21.39 -4.27
CA THR A 117 -1.45 -20.20 -5.01
C THR A 117 -1.36 -18.92 -4.22
N HIS A 118 -1.47 -18.96 -2.88
CA HIS A 118 -1.63 -17.75 -2.08
C HIS A 118 -0.45 -16.79 -2.25
N ALA A 119 0.79 -17.24 -2.09
CA ALA A 119 1.97 -16.39 -2.26
C ALA A 119 2.00 -15.71 -3.64
N CYS A 120 1.75 -16.46 -4.72
CA CYS A 120 1.75 -15.94 -6.09
C CYS A 120 0.64 -14.90 -6.37
N THR A 121 -0.47 -14.97 -5.64
CA THR A 121 -1.63 -14.09 -5.84
C THR A 121 -1.90 -13.20 -4.63
N CYS A 122 -0.95 -13.10 -3.69
CA CYS A 122 -1.18 -12.42 -2.42
C CYS A 122 -1.54 -10.96 -2.71
N PRO A 123 -2.68 -10.46 -2.22
CA PRO A 123 -3.10 -9.07 -2.45
C PRO A 123 -2.07 -8.04 -1.98
N LEU A 124 -1.19 -8.42 -1.03
CA LEU A 124 -0.21 -7.54 -0.39
C LEU A 124 1.24 -7.77 -0.83
N LEU A 125 1.50 -8.52 -1.92
CA LEU A 125 2.88 -8.84 -2.38
C LEU A 125 3.78 -7.62 -2.65
N ASP A 126 3.18 -6.48 -2.99
CA ASP A 126 3.88 -5.23 -3.31
C ASP A 126 3.30 -4.08 -2.46
N ALA A 127 2.78 -4.40 -1.27
CA ALA A 127 2.10 -3.44 -0.41
C ALA A 127 3.09 -2.67 0.45
N VAL A 128 3.40 -1.46 0.01
CA VAL A 128 4.14 -0.44 0.75
C VAL A 128 3.32 0.83 0.72
N CYS A 129 3.17 1.50 1.86
CA CYS A 129 2.47 2.78 1.89
C CYS A 129 3.21 3.80 1.02
N ILE A 130 2.50 4.53 0.15
CA ILE A 130 3.14 5.54 -0.69
C ILE A 130 3.56 6.81 0.08
N GLU A 131 2.97 7.07 1.25
CA GLU A 131 3.27 8.27 2.04
C GLU A 131 4.37 8.02 3.07
N CYS A 132 4.18 7.04 3.96
CA CYS A 132 5.17 6.73 5.01
C CYS A 132 6.21 5.66 4.64
N GLU A 133 6.16 5.08 3.43
CA GLU A 133 7.08 4.04 2.94
C GLU A 133 7.19 2.76 3.79
N ARG A 134 6.35 2.64 4.83
CA ARG A 134 6.27 1.47 5.69
C ARG A 134 5.58 0.30 5.00
N ASP A 135 6.06 -0.89 5.31
CA ASP A 135 5.54 -2.16 4.81
C ASP A 135 4.43 -2.75 5.70
N VAL A 136 3.88 -3.88 5.27
CA VAL A 136 2.76 -4.56 5.95
C VAL A 136 3.09 -4.89 7.41
N TRP A 137 4.33 -5.26 7.70
CA TRP A 137 4.82 -5.65 9.02
C TRP A 137 4.85 -4.46 9.98
N SER A 138 5.26 -3.29 9.48
CA SER A 138 5.49 -2.08 10.27
C SER A 138 4.24 -1.37 10.81
N HIS A 139 3.03 -1.73 10.35
CA HIS A 139 1.77 -1.09 10.82
C HIS A 139 0.63 -2.09 11.06
N GLY A 140 0.96 -3.38 11.22
CA GLY A 140 -0.01 -4.44 11.50
C GLY A 140 -0.95 -4.76 10.35
N GLY A 141 -0.50 -4.44 9.12
CA GLY A 141 -1.15 -4.82 7.90
C GLY A 141 -2.49 -4.15 7.59
N ARG A 142 -2.78 -3.03 8.24
CA ARG A 142 -3.93 -2.15 7.97
C ARG A 142 -3.67 -1.36 6.68
N ILE A 143 -3.73 -2.05 5.54
CA ILE A 143 -3.52 -1.49 4.21
C ILE A 143 -4.85 -1.27 3.48
N PHE A 144 -4.92 -0.14 2.81
CA PHE A 144 -6.00 0.30 1.92
C PHE A 144 -5.44 0.61 0.52
N ARG A 145 -6.32 0.75 -0.46
CA ARG A 145 -5.96 1.23 -1.79
C ARG A 145 -6.72 2.51 -2.07
N CYS A 146 -6.00 3.55 -2.49
CA CYS A 146 -6.63 4.79 -2.90
C CYS A 146 -7.59 4.54 -4.07
N HIS A 147 -8.79 5.10 -4.03
CA HIS A 147 -9.76 4.98 -5.12
C HIS A 147 -9.22 5.60 -6.42
N TYR A 148 -8.49 6.72 -6.30
CA TYR A 148 -8.01 7.52 -7.41
C TYR A 148 -6.71 6.98 -8.03
N CYS A 149 -5.65 6.83 -7.24
CA CYS A 149 -4.33 6.42 -7.74
C CYS A 149 -4.06 4.91 -7.65
N GLN A 150 -4.91 4.16 -6.94
CA GLN A 150 -4.80 2.72 -6.72
C GLN A 150 -3.52 2.24 -5.99
N ASN A 151 -2.70 3.16 -5.48
CA ASN A 151 -1.55 2.86 -4.63
C ASN A 151 -1.98 2.43 -3.23
N PHE A 152 -1.08 1.77 -2.51
CA PHE A 152 -1.31 1.29 -1.16
C PHE A 152 -1.11 2.42 -0.14
N LEU A 153 -1.95 2.41 0.88
CA LEU A 153 -1.95 3.39 1.96
C LEU A 153 -2.12 2.64 3.28
N CYS A 154 -1.40 3.05 4.32
CA CYS A 154 -1.67 2.58 5.68
C CYS A 154 -2.94 3.25 6.22
N GLU A 155 -3.44 2.80 7.37
CA GLU A 155 -4.64 3.37 8.00
C GLU A 155 -4.49 4.83 8.36
N ASP A 156 -3.30 5.24 8.77
CA ASP A 156 -2.98 6.59 9.23
C ASP A 156 -3.02 7.57 8.03
N ASP A 157 -2.41 7.18 6.90
CA ASP A 157 -2.28 8.05 5.71
C ASP A 157 -3.50 8.00 4.77
N GLN A 158 -4.43 7.04 4.96
CA GLN A 158 -5.47 6.79 3.96
C GLN A 158 -6.38 8.00 3.74
N PHE A 159 -6.70 8.75 4.79
CA PHE A 159 -7.68 9.84 4.75
C PHE A 159 -7.05 11.10 4.16
N GLU A 160 -5.85 11.45 4.61
CA GLU A 160 -5.12 12.61 4.11
C GLU A 160 -4.79 12.44 2.62
N HIS A 161 -4.29 11.27 2.23
CA HIS A 161 -4.03 10.98 0.83
C HIS A 161 -5.31 10.99 -0.01
N GLN A 162 -6.41 10.39 0.45
CA GLN A 162 -7.67 10.40 -0.33
C GLN A 162 -8.24 11.80 -0.51
N ALA A 163 -8.07 12.68 0.47
CA ALA A 163 -8.52 14.07 0.39
C ALA A 163 -7.75 14.87 -0.67
N SER A 164 -6.44 14.69 -0.78
CA SER A 164 -5.58 15.45 -1.70
C SER A 164 -5.33 14.76 -3.04
N CYS A 165 -5.49 13.44 -3.15
CA CYS A 165 -5.03 12.67 -4.32
C CYS A 165 -5.72 13.04 -5.65
N GLN A 166 -6.95 13.55 -5.64
CA GLN A 166 -7.58 14.02 -6.88
C GLN A 166 -6.98 15.35 -7.41
N VAL A 167 -6.24 16.07 -6.55
CA VAL A 167 -5.59 17.34 -6.88
C VAL A 167 -4.24 17.06 -7.56
N LEU A 168 -3.96 17.83 -8.61
CA LEU A 168 -2.66 17.87 -9.25
C LEU A 168 -1.93 19.11 -8.74
N GLU A 169 -0.90 18.91 -7.94
CA GLU A 169 -0.10 20.01 -7.36
C GLU A 169 0.93 20.58 -8.36
N GLN A 170 1.02 20.04 -9.59
CA GLN A 170 1.93 20.57 -10.59
C GLN A 170 1.53 21.99 -11.01
N GLU A 171 2.46 22.95 -10.87
CA GLU A 171 2.29 24.36 -11.28
C GLU A 171 1.95 24.52 -12.77
N SER A 172 2.17 23.49 -13.60
CA SER A 172 1.84 23.53 -15.02
C SER A 172 1.07 22.29 -15.47
N PHE A 173 -0.11 22.50 -16.06
CA PHE A 173 -0.90 21.48 -16.75
C PHE A 173 -0.35 21.17 -18.15
N LYS A 174 0.99 21.13 -18.26
CA LYS A 174 1.68 20.87 -19.51
C LYS A 174 1.90 19.38 -19.70
N CYS A 175 1.80 18.94 -20.93
CA CYS A 175 2.13 17.59 -21.34
C CYS A 175 3.61 17.33 -21.06
N LEU A 176 3.91 16.29 -20.27
CA LEU A 176 5.27 15.91 -19.91
C LEU A 176 6.18 15.67 -21.13
N SER A 177 5.61 15.26 -22.27
CA SER A 177 6.39 14.89 -23.46
C SER A 177 6.64 16.05 -24.45
N CYS A 178 5.77 17.07 -24.50
CA CYS A 178 5.90 18.15 -25.49
C CYS A 178 5.60 19.56 -24.97
N ASN A 179 5.41 19.72 -23.67
CA ASN A 179 5.13 20.98 -22.99
C ASN A 179 3.92 21.79 -23.50
N ARG A 180 3.09 21.23 -24.40
CA ARG A 180 1.77 21.77 -24.79
C ARG A 180 0.74 21.52 -23.70
N HIS A 181 -0.46 22.09 -23.82
CA HIS A 181 -1.55 21.83 -22.87
C HIS A 181 -1.88 20.32 -22.76
N GLY A 182 -1.89 19.79 -21.54
CA GLY A 182 -2.26 18.41 -21.22
C GLY A 182 -3.76 18.30 -20.98
N GLN A 183 -4.44 17.46 -21.75
CA GLN A 183 -5.88 17.20 -21.65
C GLN A 183 -6.20 15.98 -20.78
N TYR A 184 -5.22 15.09 -20.59
CA TYR A 184 -5.36 13.85 -19.85
C TYR A 184 -4.36 13.81 -18.70
N SER A 185 -4.81 13.40 -17.53
CA SER A 185 -4.02 13.36 -16.31
C SER A 185 -3.99 11.96 -15.72
N CYS A 186 -2.81 11.52 -15.30
CA CYS A 186 -2.65 10.26 -14.57
C CYS A 186 -2.60 10.53 -13.07
N LEU A 187 -3.62 10.12 -12.31
CA LEU A 187 -3.67 10.31 -10.85
C LEU A 187 -2.64 9.47 -10.08
N ARG A 188 -2.08 8.44 -10.72
CA ARG A 188 -1.02 7.61 -10.14
C ARG A 188 0.38 8.20 -10.31
N CYS A 189 0.66 8.87 -11.43
CA CYS A 189 1.94 9.52 -11.67
C CYS A 189 1.94 11.02 -11.35
N LYS A 190 0.75 11.61 -11.15
CA LYS A 190 0.54 13.07 -11.05
C LYS A 190 1.08 13.84 -12.26
N THR A 191 0.98 13.26 -13.46
CA THR A 191 1.52 13.86 -14.71
C THR A 191 0.41 14.05 -15.75
N CYS A 192 0.51 15.12 -16.53
CA CYS A 192 -0.41 15.44 -17.63
C CYS A 192 0.15 15.06 -19.01
N TYR A 193 -0.72 14.73 -19.96
CA TYR A 193 -0.41 14.38 -21.35
C TYR A 193 -1.41 15.02 -22.32
N CYS A 194 -0.96 15.39 -23.52
CA CYS A 194 -1.85 15.76 -24.62
C CYS A 194 -2.41 14.49 -25.30
N GLU A 195 -3.43 14.66 -26.14
CA GLU A 195 -4.09 13.54 -26.84
C GLU A 195 -3.12 12.69 -27.68
N GLU A 196 -2.12 13.32 -28.32
CA GLU A 196 -1.12 12.62 -29.11
C GLU A 196 -0.17 11.76 -28.25
N HIS A 197 0.22 12.25 -27.07
CA HIS A 197 1.19 11.54 -26.21
C HIS A 197 0.54 10.50 -25.31
N VAL A 198 -0.75 10.65 -24.96
CA VAL A 198 -1.47 9.64 -24.19
C VAL A 198 -1.82 8.43 -25.07
N ARG A 199 -2.13 8.65 -26.36
CA ARG A 199 -2.44 7.59 -27.32
C ARG A 199 -1.14 7.00 -27.87
N ARG A 200 -0.89 5.71 -27.63
CA ARG A 200 0.25 5.03 -28.26
C ARG A 200 0.00 4.86 -29.76
N LYS A 201 0.97 5.26 -30.58
CA LYS A 201 0.94 5.09 -32.03
C LYS A 201 0.71 3.61 -32.37
N GLY A 202 -0.28 3.34 -33.22
CA GLY A 202 -0.59 2.00 -33.74
C GLY A 202 -1.58 1.16 -32.91
N ILE A 203 -2.11 1.67 -31.80
CA ILE A 203 -3.17 0.99 -31.02
C ILE A 203 -4.51 1.66 -31.29
N LYS A 204 -5.51 0.87 -31.71
CA LYS A 204 -6.89 1.34 -31.80
C LYS A 204 -7.49 1.35 -30.39
N TYR A 205 -7.92 2.51 -29.93
CA TYR A 205 -8.64 2.69 -28.68
C TYR A 205 -10.13 2.76 -28.99
N ASP A 206 -10.95 2.07 -28.20
CA ASP A 206 -12.40 2.23 -28.25
C ASP A 206 -12.80 3.54 -27.54
N SER A 207 -13.79 4.25 -28.07
CA SER A 207 -14.21 5.57 -27.58
C SER A 207 -14.70 5.55 -26.13
N LYS A 208 -15.06 4.39 -25.59
CA LYS A 208 -15.54 4.21 -24.21
C LYS A 208 -14.46 3.82 -23.21
N GLN A 209 -13.26 3.46 -23.65
CA GLN A 209 -12.19 3.02 -22.75
C GLN A 209 -11.32 4.21 -22.30
N LYS A 210 -11.09 4.33 -20.99
CA LYS A 210 -10.13 5.31 -20.46
C LYS A 210 -8.73 5.01 -21.03
N LEU A 211 -8.04 6.06 -21.45
CA LEU A 211 -6.73 5.93 -22.08
C LEU A 211 -5.68 5.54 -21.02
N PRO A 212 -4.75 4.60 -21.31
CA PRO A 212 -3.73 4.22 -20.36
C PRO A 212 -2.55 5.19 -20.38
N CYS A 213 -2.07 5.57 -19.21
CA CYS A 213 -0.90 6.42 -19.01
C CYS A 213 0.33 5.83 -19.72
N PRO A 214 1.08 6.64 -20.51
CA PRO A 214 2.29 6.19 -21.19
C PRO A 214 3.36 5.63 -20.24
N LYS A 215 3.51 6.24 -19.06
CA LYS A 215 4.53 5.90 -18.05
C LYS A 215 4.19 4.63 -17.27
N CYS A 216 3.01 4.56 -16.66
CA CYS A 216 2.64 3.47 -15.74
C CYS A 216 1.53 2.55 -16.25
N GLY A 217 0.88 2.88 -17.35
CA GLY A 217 -0.25 2.12 -17.91
C GLY A 217 -1.56 2.22 -17.12
N PHE A 218 -1.62 3.05 -16.07
CA PHE A 218 -2.83 3.32 -15.30
C PHE A 218 -3.82 4.17 -16.09
N GLU A 219 -5.12 4.00 -15.88
CA GLU A 219 -6.15 4.78 -16.55
C GLU A 219 -5.98 6.28 -16.27
N THR A 220 -6.03 7.09 -17.32
CA THR A 220 -6.02 8.55 -17.21
C THR A 220 -7.43 9.10 -17.18
N GLU A 221 -7.61 10.22 -16.50
CA GLU A 221 -8.85 11.00 -16.47
C GLU A 221 -8.66 12.30 -17.24
N GLU A 222 -9.76 12.89 -17.71
CA GLU A 222 -9.69 14.18 -18.38
C GLU A 222 -9.37 15.27 -17.35
N THR A 223 -8.35 16.08 -17.63
CA THR A 223 -7.85 17.10 -16.69
C THR A 223 -8.94 18.10 -16.31
N LYS A 224 -9.90 18.36 -17.21
CA LYS A 224 -11.04 19.26 -16.97
C LYS A 224 -12.06 18.72 -15.96
N GLU A 225 -12.14 17.40 -15.78
CA GLU A 225 -13.09 16.73 -14.88
C GLU A 225 -12.55 16.63 -13.45
N LEU A 226 -11.24 16.79 -13.28
CA LEU A 226 -10.60 16.87 -11.97
C LEU A 226 -10.90 18.23 -11.33
N SER A 227 -11.14 18.24 -10.02
CA SER A 227 -11.42 19.45 -9.25
C SER A 227 -10.21 20.38 -9.21
N MET A 228 -10.01 21.15 -10.26
CA MET A 228 -8.93 22.12 -10.39
C MET A 228 -9.25 23.35 -9.55
N SER A 229 -8.89 23.32 -8.26
CA SER A 229 -8.88 24.56 -7.49
C SER A 229 -7.64 25.36 -7.85
N THR A 230 -7.80 26.39 -8.68
CA THR A 230 -6.75 27.39 -8.96
C THR A 230 -6.57 28.39 -7.82
N ARG A 231 -7.33 28.23 -6.72
CA ARG A 231 -7.23 29.03 -5.51
C ARG A 231 -7.13 28.10 -4.31
N THR A 232 -5.90 27.86 -3.85
CA THR A 232 -5.66 27.22 -2.55
C THR A 232 -6.13 28.19 -1.46
N HIS A 233 -7.40 28.12 -1.06
CA HIS A 233 -7.82 28.71 0.21
C HIS A 233 -7.32 27.76 1.30
N LYS A 234 -6.09 27.97 1.78
CA LYS A 234 -5.71 27.51 3.11
C LYS A 234 -6.63 28.25 4.06
N PHE A 235 -7.71 27.61 4.52
CA PHE A 235 -8.51 28.12 5.63
C PHE A 235 -7.70 27.94 6.92
N GLY A 236 -6.58 28.67 7.00
CA GLY A 236 -5.99 29.03 8.27
C GLY A 236 -6.94 30.00 8.95
N ARG A 237 -7.18 29.78 10.24
CA ARG A 237 -7.93 30.68 11.11
C ARG A 237 -7.25 32.05 11.04
N GLN A 238 -7.71 32.92 10.14
CA GLN A 238 -7.21 34.28 10.03
C GLN A 238 -7.58 34.99 11.33
N GLN A 239 -6.60 35.12 12.23
CA GLN A 239 -6.64 36.11 13.29
C GLN A 239 -6.65 37.44 12.57
N GLY A 240 -7.79 38.14 12.63
CA GLY A 240 -8.02 39.36 11.86
C GLY A 240 -7.06 40.46 12.28
N THR A 241 -6.04 40.70 11.46
CA THR A 241 -5.25 41.93 11.48
C THR A 241 -5.22 42.48 10.06
N ALA A 242 -6.37 42.97 9.61
CA ALA A 242 -6.42 43.92 8.50
C ALA A 242 -6.39 45.32 9.12
N GLY A 243 -5.30 46.04 8.85
CA GLY A 243 -5.19 47.46 9.14
C GLY A 243 -6.36 48.24 8.55
N LEU A 244 -6.96 49.07 9.40
CA LEU A 244 -7.96 50.07 9.05
C LEU A 244 -7.53 51.37 9.72
N ASP A 245 -6.60 52.03 9.05
CA ASP A 245 -6.28 53.44 9.14
C ASP A 245 -7.20 54.19 8.17
N ASP A 246 -8.36 54.65 8.65
CA ASP A 246 -8.90 55.98 8.35
C ASP A 246 -10.09 56.31 9.27
N TYR A 247 -10.19 57.58 9.61
CA TYR A 247 -11.04 58.22 10.63
C TYR A 247 -12.55 58.06 10.37
N ASP A 248 -13.33 57.72 11.40
CA ASP A 248 -14.59 58.44 11.68
C ASP A 248 -15.13 58.20 13.11
N GLU A 249 -15.90 59.17 13.53
CA GLU A 249 -16.32 59.58 14.86
C GLU A 249 -17.53 58.82 15.43
N GLY A 250 -17.58 58.67 16.76
CA GLY A 250 -18.85 58.66 17.51
C GLY A 250 -19.45 57.32 17.96
N GLY A 251 -19.23 56.99 19.24
CA GLY A 251 -20.34 56.71 20.17
C GLY A 251 -20.84 55.26 20.37
N ALA A 252 -21.14 54.98 21.65
CA ALA A 252 -22.06 53.99 22.21
C ALA A 252 -21.55 52.57 22.55
N THR A 253 -21.01 52.47 23.78
CA THR A 253 -21.40 51.55 24.87
C THR A 253 -21.91 50.13 24.55
N GLY A 254 -21.24 49.11 25.10
CA GLY A 254 -21.80 47.75 25.20
C GLY A 254 -20.92 46.75 25.97
N TYR A 255 -20.99 46.82 27.31
CA TYR A 255 -20.70 45.77 28.32
C TYR A 255 -19.97 44.49 27.87
N GLY A 256 -18.73 44.32 28.35
CA GLY A 256 -18.01 43.04 28.39
C GLY A 256 -17.32 42.89 29.75
N PHE A 257 -17.74 41.89 30.51
CA PHE A 257 -17.43 41.63 31.92
C PHE A 257 -15.96 41.17 32.10
N SER A 258 -15.26 41.74 33.08
CA SER A 258 -13.92 41.36 33.54
C SER A 258 -13.99 40.14 34.48
N TYR A 259 -13.11 39.16 34.26
CA TYR A 259 -12.54 38.35 35.34
C TYR A 259 -11.05 38.13 35.00
N ASP A 260 -10.19 38.85 35.72
CA ASP A 260 -8.80 38.51 35.94
C ASP A 260 -8.70 37.51 37.10
N PHE A 261 -7.89 36.47 36.92
CA PHE A 261 -7.15 35.81 38.00
C PHE A 261 -5.87 35.21 37.40
N ASP A 262 -4.77 35.97 37.52
CA ASP A 262 -3.45 35.59 38.09
C ASP A 262 -3.38 34.14 38.64
N ASP A 263 -2.32 33.34 38.61
CA ASP A 263 -0.88 33.62 38.62
C ASP A 263 -0.16 32.26 38.40
N ASP A 264 1.17 32.31 38.41
CA ASP A 264 2.17 31.22 38.57
C ASP A 264 2.86 30.69 37.30
N ILE A 265 3.87 31.50 36.94
CA ILE A 265 5.22 31.15 36.46
C ILE A 265 5.77 29.84 37.07
N ASP A 266 6.39 28.99 36.24
CA ASP A 266 7.74 28.48 36.55
C ASP A 266 8.48 28.14 35.24
N ASP A 267 9.59 28.85 35.02
CA ASP A 267 10.64 28.58 34.05
C ASP A 267 11.53 27.48 34.63
N ASP A 268 11.81 26.40 33.89
CA ASP A 268 13.09 25.72 34.08
C ASP A 268 13.66 25.24 32.75
N TYR A 269 14.89 25.69 32.51
CA TYR A 269 15.76 25.30 31.43
C TYR A 269 16.39 23.97 31.80
N ASP A 270 16.41 22.99 30.90
CA ASP A 270 17.54 22.07 30.91
C ASP A 270 17.95 21.70 29.49
N ASP A 271 19.20 22.01 29.26
CA ASP A 271 20.05 21.89 28.09
C ASP A 271 20.87 20.62 28.33
N ASP A 272 20.67 19.57 27.54
CA ASP A 272 21.60 18.45 27.50
C ASP A 272 21.72 17.94 26.05
N ASP A 273 22.68 18.58 25.40
CA ASP A 273 23.52 18.10 24.32
C ASP A 273 24.14 16.74 24.73
N ASP A 274 23.92 15.69 23.93
CA ASP A 274 24.80 14.52 24.00
C ASP A 274 24.95 13.90 22.60
N GLU A 275 26.02 14.32 21.93
CA GLU A 275 26.64 13.64 20.80
C GLU A 275 27.34 12.36 21.27
N SER A 276 27.12 11.24 20.59
CA SER A 276 28.01 10.05 20.49
C SER A 276 27.24 8.94 19.74
N ASP A 277 27.79 8.07 18.92
CA ASP A 277 29.10 7.92 18.27
C ASP A 277 28.85 6.85 17.18
N ASP A 278 29.71 6.82 16.17
CA ASP A 278 29.76 5.84 15.09
C ASP A 278 29.74 4.39 15.61
N ASP A 279 29.05 3.48 14.91
CA ASP A 279 29.51 2.11 14.73
C ASP A 279 28.85 1.50 13.47
N ASP A 280 29.56 1.66 12.36
CA ASP A 280 29.41 0.87 11.13
C ASP A 280 29.93 -0.55 11.38
N GLU A 281 29.04 -1.54 11.52
CA GLU A 281 29.40 -2.96 11.39
C GLU A 281 28.87 -3.50 10.05
N GLU A 282 29.78 -3.60 9.08
CA GLU A 282 29.61 -4.41 7.87
C GLU A 282 29.70 -5.90 8.24
N GLU A 283 28.62 -6.67 8.04
CA GLU A 283 28.68 -8.13 8.06
C GLU A 283 29.09 -8.65 6.67
N ASP A 284 30.26 -9.30 6.64
CA ASP A 284 30.86 -10.03 5.52
C ASP A 284 29.97 -11.20 5.04
N ASP A 285 29.61 -11.19 3.76
CA ASP A 285 29.03 -12.32 3.01
C ASP A 285 30.18 -13.26 2.54
N GLU A 286 30.58 -14.22 3.36
CA GLU A 286 31.47 -15.33 2.96
C GLU A 286 30.75 -16.70 3.00
N GLU A 287 29.85 -16.96 2.04
CA GLU A 287 29.36 -18.33 1.77
C GLU A 287 29.13 -18.55 0.26
N ASP A 288 30.20 -18.55 -0.56
CA ASP A 288 30.07 -18.90 -2.00
C ASP A 288 31.33 -19.54 -2.63
N GLU A 289 32.17 -20.26 -1.86
CA GLU A 289 33.37 -20.96 -2.41
C GLU A 289 33.37 -22.50 -2.31
N GLU A 290 32.31 -23.15 -1.81
CA GLU A 290 32.32 -24.62 -1.65
C GLU A 290 31.72 -25.41 -2.84
N GLU A 291 31.02 -24.79 -3.80
CA GLU A 291 30.40 -25.53 -4.93
C GLU A 291 31.30 -25.68 -6.19
N GLU A 292 32.40 -24.94 -6.33
CA GLU A 292 33.29 -25.08 -7.51
C GLU A 292 34.36 -26.18 -7.37
N ALA A 293 34.63 -26.67 -6.15
CA ALA A 293 35.64 -27.71 -5.91
C ALA A 293 35.17 -29.14 -6.24
N GLU A 294 33.86 -29.43 -6.23
CA GLU A 294 33.33 -30.77 -6.58
C GLU A 294 33.19 -30.99 -8.11
N ALA A 295 33.10 -29.93 -8.91
CA ALA A 295 32.97 -30.05 -10.37
C ALA A 295 34.29 -30.40 -11.08
N ALA A 296 35.44 -30.15 -10.44
CA ALA A 296 36.77 -30.38 -11.02
C ALA A 296 37.30 -31.81 -10.81
N LYS A 297 36.76 -32.58 -9.86
CA LYS A 297 37.21 -33.96 -9.58
C LYS A 297 36.56 -35.04 -10.45
N ASN A 298 35.59 -34.69 -11.30
CA ASN A 298 34.87 -35.64 -12.15
C ASN A 298 35.28 -35.60 -13.64
N LYS A 299 36.48 -35.08 -13.94
CA LYS A 299 37.01 -34.94 -15.30
C LYS A 299 38.49 -35.36 -15.48
N GLN A 300 39.00 -36.26 -14.65
CA GLN A 300 40.22 -37.01 -14.93
C GLN A 300 39.97 -38.51 -14.80
#